data_AF-A0A1Q7TDP8-F1
#
_entry.id   AF-A0A1Q7TDP8-F1
#
_cell.length_a   1.000
_cell.length_b   1.000
_cell.length_c   1.000
_cell.angle_alpha   90.00
_cell.angle_beta   90.00
_cell.angle_gamma   90.00
#
_symmetry.space_group_name_H-M   'P 1'
#
loop_
_entity.id
_entity.type
_entity.pdbx_description
1 polymer ?
#
loop_
_entity_poly.entity_id
_entity_poly.type
_entity_poly.pdbx_seq_one_letter_code
_entity_poly.pdbx_strand_id
1 'polypeptide(L)'
;MLANAVIAGLLLGGVYAAMSVGISISFGMLDVVNIAHPAFIILGSYIAYIVNDRLGFDPIVVSVAVSPLFFLLGMVLYRIYYICFERRGQESLRGLAFFFGILFITEVALVLIFGVDYRMVSTRYGDVTWRAGEVDFPMRLVVPFLVSMVMVIGVQLFLTRTFFGRAVLAVAQDQLALRLMGVNPVRVKELAFALSIATAGVAGAFLIVIQPVQPAIGREFIGLVFAVCVLG
;
A
#
# COMPACT_ATOMS: atom_id res chain seq x y z
N MET A 1 -30.99 -9.34 -0.43
CA MET A 1 -30.40 -7.98 -0.39
C MET A 1 -29.38 -7.80 0.74
N LEU A 2 -29.71 -8.08 2.01
CA LEU A 2 -28.74 -7.96 3.12
C LEU A 2 -27.52 -8.89 2.96
N ALA A 3 -27.71 -10.14 2.53
CA ALA A 3 -26.61 -11.08 2.31
C ALA A 3 -25.56 -10.57 1.30
N ASN A 4 -26.01 -9.98 0.19
CA ASN A 4 -25.12 -9.39 -0.83
C ASN A 4 -24.34 -8.20 -0.27
N ALA A 5 -24.98 -7.36 0.54
CA ALA A 5 -24.30 -6.23 1.18
C ALA A 5 -23.22 -6.68 2.17
N VAL A 6 -23.50 -7.72 2.98
CA VAL A 6 -22.52 -8.30 3.91
C VAL A 6 -21.33 -8.89 3.15
N ILE A 7 -21.59 -9.60 2.05
CA ILE A 7 -20.53 -10.23 1.25
C ILE A 7 -19.70 -9.18 0.51
N ALA A 8 -20.32 -8.20 -0.13
CA ALA A 8 -19.61 -7.10 -0.76
C ALA A 8 -18.76 -6.32 0.27
N GLY A 9 -19.31 -6.08 1.47
CA GLY A 9 -18.58 -5.45 2.57
C GLY A 9 -17.37 -6.27 3.03
N LEU A 10 -17.50 -7.59 3.15
CA LEU A 10 -16.39 -8.48 3.50
C LEU A 10 -15.30 -8.47 2.43
N LEU A 11 -15.68 -8.55 1.16
CA LEU A 11 -14.75 -8.55 0.02
C LEU A 11 -13.99 -7.22 -0.08
N LEU A 12 -14.69 -6.10 0.05
CA LEU A 12 -14.07 -4.77 0.08
C LEU A 12 -13.19 -4.57 1.31
N GLY A 13 -13.65 -5.03 2.48
CA GLY A 13 -12.91 -4.96 3.73
C GLY A 13 -11.54 -5.66 3.65
N GLY A 14 -11.47 -6.83 3.02
CA GLY A 14 -10.19 -7.52 2.81
C GLY A 14 -9.24 -6.78 1.87
N VAL A 15 -9.75 -5.98 0.93
CA VAL A 15 -8.91 -5.16 0.05
C VAL A 15 -8.42 -3.91 0.78
N TYR A 16 -9.29 -3.27 1.56
CA TYR A 16 -8.89 -2.16 2.43
C TYR A 16 -7.88 -2.59 3.48
N ALA A 17 -7.99 -3.81 4.02
CA ALA A 17 -6.98 -4.38 4.90
C ALA A 17 -5.60 -4.44 4.20
N ALA A 18 -5.53 -4.90 2.95
CA ALA A 18 -4.28 -4.89 2.19
C ALA A 18 -3.74 -3.47 1.93
N MET A 19 -4.61 -2.50 1.64
CA MET A 19 -4.21 -1.09 1.50
C MET A 19 -3.61 -0.53 2.79
N SER A 20 -4.13 -0.96 3.94
CA SER A 20 -3.70 -0.52 5.27
C SER A 20 -2.48 -1.25 5.82
N VAL A 21 -2.22 -2.50 5.44
CA VAL A 21 -1.03 -3.24 5.96
C VAL A 21 0.27 -2.46 5.78
N GLY A 22 0.45 -1.80 4.63
CA GLY A 22 1.65 -0.98 4.40
C GLY A 22 1.75 0.19 5.37
N ILE A 23 0.64 0.89 5.63
CA ILE A 23 0.65 2.03 6.56
C ILE A 23 0.82 1.56 8.01
N SER A 24 0.29 0.39 8.37
CA SER A 24 0.50 -0.23 9.69
C SER A 24 1.96 -0.55 9.96
N ILE A 25 2.74 -0.89 8.93
CA ILE A 25 4.20 -1.06 9.08
C ILE A 25 4.85 0.30 9.31
N SER A 26 4.61 1.29 8.44
CA SER A 26 5.31 2.58 8.52
C SER A 26 4.93 3.38 9.78
N PHE A 27 3.65 3.51 10.06
CA PHE A 27 3.17 4.29 11.21
C PHE A 27 3.15 3.45 12.47
N GLY A 28 2.57 2.23 12.43
CA GLY A 28 2.39 1.40 13.61
C GLY A 28 3.67 0.79 14.18
N MET A 29 4.69 0.51 13.36
CA MET A 29 5.96 -0.08 13.83
C MET A 29 7.15 0.87 13.80
N LEU A 30 7.23 1.77 12.81
CA LEU A 30 8.41 2.64 12.65
C LEU A 30 8.24 4.03 13.26
N ASP A 31 7.01 4.39 13.68
CA ASP A 31 6.61 5.73 14.10
C ASP A 31 6.86 6.80 13.03
N VAL A 32 6.71 6.41 11.75
CA VAL A 32 6.87 7.31 10.59
C VAL A 32 5.49 7.58 10.00
N VAL A 33 5.01 8.82 10.20
CA VAL A 33 3.70 9.28 9.70
C VAL A 33 3.77 9.51 8.18
N ASN A 34 3.66 8.43 7.41
CA ASN A 34 3.67 8.46 5.94
C ASN A 34 2.29 8.83 5.37
N ILE A 35 1.96 10.12 5.35
CA ILE A 35 0.72 10.60 4.71
C ILE A 35 0.75 10.41 3.18
N ALA A 36 1.93 10.23 2.57
CA ALA A 36 2.06 9.96 1.14
C ALA A 36 1.66 8.52 0.75
N HIS A 37 1.39 7.63 1.72
CA HIS A 37 1.08 6.23 1.44
C HIS A 37 -0.02 6.03 0.37
N PRO A 38 -1.18 6.72 0.43
CA PRO A 38 -2.20 6.60 -0.62
C PRO A 38 -1.76 7.14 -1.99
N ALA A 39 -0.82 8.08 -2.03
CA ALA A 39 -0.27 8.55 -3.30
C ALA A 39 0.54 7.44 -4.01
N PHE A 40 1.24 6.59 -3.25
CA PHE A 40 1.90 5.40 -3.81
C PHE A 40 0.90 4.33 -4.27
N ILE A 41 -0.23 4.18 -3.57
CA ILE A 41 -1.32 3.30 -4.02
C ILE A 41 -1.84 3.77 -5.39
N ILE A 42 -2.09 5.07 -5.56
CA ILE A 42 -2.52 5.62 -6.84
C ILE A 42 -1.41 5.46 -7.89
N LEU A 43 -0.15 5.73 -7.55
CA LEU A 43 0.96 5.54 -8.48
C LEU A 43 1.00 4.09 -8.99
N GLY A 44 0.80 3.11 -8.09
CA GLY A 44 0.72 1.70 -8.44
C GLY A 44 -0.47 1.37 -9.34
N SER A 45 -1.62 2.00 -9.09
CA SER A 45 -2.83 1.83 -9.90
C SER A 45 -2.65 2.36 -11.33
N TYR A 46 -1.96 3.50 -11.49
CA TYR A 46 -1.63 4.07 -12.80
C TYR A 46 -0.60 3.23 -13.56
N ILE A 47 0.39 2.66 -12.88
CA ILE A 47 1.33 1.73 -13.54
C ILE A 47 0.58 0.48 -14.01
N ALA A 48 -0.32 -0.06 -13.18
CA ALA A 48 -1.18 -1.18 -13.58
C ALA A 48 -2.08 -0.82 -14.77
N TYR A 49 -2.64 0.40 -14.80
CA TYR A 49 -3.41 0.91 -15.93
C TYR A 49 -2.60 0.93 -17.23
N ILE A 50 -1.41 1.55 -17.23
CA ILE A 50 -0.59 1.68 -18.44
C ILE A 50 -0.24 0.32 -19.03
N VAL A 51 0.14 -0.62 -18.16
CA VAL A 51 0.55 -1.96 -18.60
C VAL A 51 -0.64 -2.77 -19.09
N ASN A 52 -1.80 -2.65 -18.45
CA ASN A 52 -3.03 -3.28 -18.93
C ASN A 52 -3.49 -2.70 -20.27
N ASP A 53 -3.53 -1.37 -20.41
CA ASP A 53 -3.95 -0.67 -21.62
C ASP A 53 -3.05 -0.98 -22.82
N ARG A 54 -1.72 -1.01 -22.62
CA ARG A 54 -0.76 -1.21 -23.71
C ARG A 54 -0.44 -2.67 -24.02
N LEU A 55 -0.35 -3.53 -23.01
CA LEU A 55 0.12 -4.92 -23.15
C LEU A 55 -0.98 -5.96 -22.89
N GLY A 56 -2.15 -5.55 -22.38
CA GLY A 56 -3.25 -6.46 -22.05
C GLY A 56 -2.96 -7.38 -20.86
N PHE A 57 -1.91 -7.11 -20.08
CA PHE A 57 -1.61 -7.91 -18.89
C PHE A 57 -2.58 -7.62 -17.75
N ASP A 58 -2.79 -8.64 -16.93
CA ASP A 58 -3.65 -8.53 -15.77
C ASP A 58 -3.01 -7.64 -14.68
N PRO A 59 -3.74 -6.67 -14.10
CA PRO A 59 -3.23 -5.78 -13.05
C PRO A 59 -2.56 -6.48 -11.89
N ILE A 60 -3.03 -7.67 -11.51
CA ILE A 60 -2.51 -8.43 -10.37
C ILE A 60 -1.15 -9.02 -10.71
N VAL A 61 -0.93 -9.44 -11.95
CA VAL A 61 0.39 -9.90 -12.40
C VAL A 61 1.35 -8.71 -12.47
N VAL A 62 0.85 -7.55 -12.95
CA VAL A 62 1.62 -6.31 -13.03
C VAL A 62 2.05 -5.85 -11.63
N SER A 63 1.18 -5.90 -10.63
CA SER A 63 1.56 -5.49 -9.27
C SER A 63 2.70 -6.31 -8.69
N VAL A 64 2.69 -7.63 -8.90
CA VAL A 64 3.79 -8.50 -8.45
C VAL A 64 5.08 -8.13 -9.18
N ALA A 65 5.04 -7.90 -10.49
CA ALA A 65 6.20 -7.53 -11.29
C ALA A 65 6.78 -6.16 -10.90
N VAL A 66 5.91 -5.22 -10.50
CA VAL A 66 6.27 -3.84 -10.14
C VAL A 66 6.65 -3.70 -8.66
N SER A 67 6.33 -4.69 -7.82
CA SER A 67 6.66 -4.70 -6.39
C SER A 67 8.15 -4.44 -6.06
N PRO A 68 9.16 -4.94 -6.81
CA PRO A 68 10.56 -4.65 -6.52
C PRO A 68 10.92 -3.19 -6.79
N LEU A 69 10.26 -2.54 -7.76
CA LEU A 69 10.47 -1.13 -8.05
C LEU A 69 9.95 -0.25 -6.91
N PHE A 70 8.78 -0.56 -6.38
CA PHE A 70 8.24 0.13 -5.21
C PHE A 70 9.08 -0.13 -3.95
N PHE A 71 9.62 -1.34 -3.81
CA PHE A 71 10.55 -1.65 -2.72
C PHE A 71 11.82 -0.79 -2.80
N LEU A 72 12.45 -0.68 -3.98
CA LEU A 72 13.60 0.20 -4.22
C LEU A 72 13.25 1.67 -3.95
N LEU A 73 12.10 2.13 -4.45
CA LEU A 73 11.61 3.48 -4.23
C LEU A 73 11.43 3.77 -2.74
N GLY A 74 10.90 2.82 -1.97
CA GLY A 74 10.75 2.99 -0.54
C GLY A 74 12.07 3.00 0.23
N MET A 75 13.06 2.18 -0.17
CA MET A 75 14.41 2.28 0.42
C MET A 75 15.03 3.65 0.17
N VAL A 76 14.93 4.17 -1.06
CA VAL A 76 15.46 5.49 -1.42
C VAL A 76 14.76 6.60 -0.62
N LEU A 77 13.43 6.57 -0.55
CA LEU A 77 12.66 7.56 0.19
C LEU A 77 12.97 7.56 1.68
N TYR A 78 13.04 6.38 2.29
CA TYR A 78 13.40 6.28 3.70
C TYR A 78 14.83 6.76 3.94
N ARG A 79 15.79 6.43 3.06
CA ARG A 79 17.16 6.91 3.16
C ARG A 79 17.23 8.44 3.13
N ILE A 80 16.49 9.08 2.23
CA ILE A 80 16.40 10.55 2.14
C ILE A 80 15.78 11.11 3.42
N TYR A 81 14.66 10.55 3.86
CA TYR A 81 14.00 10.92 5.10
C TYR A 81 14.95 10.85 6.31
N TYR A 82 15.68 9.74 6.43
CA TYR A 82 16.62 9.50 7.50
C TYR A 82 17.76 10.54 7.51
N ILE A 83 18.38 10.79 6.36
CA ILE A 83 19.50 11.74 6.23
C ILE A 83 19.06 13.17 6.55
N CYS A 84 17.87 13.57 6.09
CA CYS A 84 17.39 14.93 6.21
C CYS A 84 16.80 15.25 7.59
N PHE A 85 16.11 14.30 8.23
CA PHE A 85 15.27 14.58 9.40
C PHE A 85 15.62 13.72 10.61
N GLU A 86 15.55 12.39 10.49
CA GLU A 86 15.70 11.47 11.63
C GLU A 86 17.11 11.54 12.24
N ARG A 87 18.15 11.64 11.41
CA ARG A 87 19.55 11.80 11.88
C ARG A 87 19.76 13.09 12.68
N ARG A 88 18.91 14.11 12.51
CA ARG A 88 19.02 15.42 13.15
C ARG A 88 18.10 15.59 14.37
N GLY A 89 17.34 14.55 14.75
CA GLY A 89 16.42 14.59 15.90
C GLY A 89 15.22 15.53 15.70
N GLN A 90 14.77 15.72 14.46
CA GLN A 90 13.65 16.62 14.11
C GLN A 90 12.51 15.85 13.45
N GLU A 91 11.94 14.91 14.20
CA GLU A 91 11.35 13.69 13.66
C GLU A 91 9.91 13.88 13.16
N SER A 92 9.06 14.59 13.93
CA SER A 92 7.61 14.57 13.73
C SER A 92 7.10 15.62 12.74
N LEU A 93 7.27 16.91 13.01
CA LEU A 93 6.69 18.00 12.20
C LEU A 93 7.32 18.13 10.82
N ARG A 94 8.65 17.94 10.72
CA ARG A 94 9.37 18.06 9.43
C ARG A 94 9.18 16.82 8.56
N GLY A 95 9.05 15.65 9.18
CA GLY A 95 8.72 14.40 8.48
C GLY A 95 7.35 14.44 7.84
N LEU A 96 6.36 14.97 8.56
CA LEU A 96 5.02 15.20 8.03
C LEU A 96 5.05 16.07 6.77
N ALA A 97 5.76 17.21 6.83
CA ALA A 97 5.90 18.12 5.70
C ALA A 97 6.59 17.47 4.49
N PHE A 98 7.57 16.59 4.73
CA PHE A 98 8.25 15.84 3.67
C PHE A 98 7.30 14.90 2.93
N PHE A 99 6.55 14.06 3.65
CA PHE A 99 5.57 13.16 3.02
C PHE A 99 4.40 13.92 2.39
N PHE A 100 3.99 15.04 2.98
CA PHE A 100 3.01 15.92 2.36
C PHE A 100 3.51 16.47 1.02
N GLY A 101 4.77 16.89 0.93
CA GLY A 101 5.40 17.29 -0.32
C GLY A 101 5.41 16.17 -1.36
N ILE A 102 5.79 14.95 -0.96
CA ILE A 102 5.78 13.78 -1.87
C ILE A 102 4.37 13.48 -2.38
N LEU A 103 3.35 13.59 -1.52
CA LEU A 103 1.96 13.41 -1.92
C LEU A 103 1.59 14.37 -3.05
N PHE A 104 1.87 15.67 -2.89
CA PHE A 104 1.57 16.67 -3.93
C PHE A 104 2.39 16.47 -5.19
N ILE A 105 3.68 16.17 -5.07
CA ILE A 105 4.55 15.93 -6.24
C ILE A 105 4.00 14.75 -7.06
N THR A 106 3.61 13.67 -6.38
CA THR A 106 3.06 12.47 -7.04
C THR A 106 1.71 12.77 -7.67
N GLU A 107 0.81 13.44 -6.94
CA GLU A 107 -0.51 13.82 -7.43
C GLU A 107 -0.42 14.74 -8.67
N VAL A 108 0.35 15.83 -8.57
CA VAL A 108 0.51 16.80 -9.65
C VAL A 108 1.21 16.15 -10.86
N ALA A 109 2.22 15.31 -10.65
CA ALA A 109 2.86 14.59 -11.75
C ALA A 109 1.85 13.70 -12.50
N LEU A 110 0.99 12.98 -11.78
CA LEU A 110 -0.05 12.16 -12.39
C LEU A 110 -1.08 13.00 -13.15
N VAL A 111 -1.51 14.14 -12.60
CA VAL A 111 -2.42 15.07 -13.29
C VAL A 111 -1.79 15.62 -14.57
N LEU A 112 -0.50 15.98 -14.55
CA LEU A 112 0.20 16.50 -15.73
C LEU A 112 0.35 15.46 -16.84
N ILE A 113 0.53 14.18 -16.49
CA ILE A 113 0.75 13.10 -17.46
C ILE A 113 -0.59 12.53 -17.98
N PHE A 114 -1.57 12.34 -17.10
CA PHE A 114 -2.81 11.59 -17.40
C PHE A 114 -4.08 12.44 -17.40
N GLY A 115 -4.01 13.71 -17.00
CA GLY A 115 -5.18 14.56 -16.81
C GLY A 115 -5.96 14.21 -15.54
N VAL A 116 -7.19 14.71 -15.44
CA VAL A 116 -8.09 14.50 -14.30
C VAL A 116 -9.16 13.44 -14.58
N ASP A 117 -9.09 12.78 -15.74
CA ASP A 117 -10.07 11.79 -16.16
C ASP A 117 -9.97 10.49 -15.37
N TYR A 118 -11.12 9.83 -15.19
CA TYR A 118 -11.17 8.51 -14.60
C TYR A 118 -10.49 7.47 -15.51
N ARG A 119 -9.56 6.72 -14.93
CA ARG A 119 -8.93 5.58 -15.56
C ARG A 119 -9.52 4.29 -15.00
N MET A 120 -9.79 3.35 -15.89
CA MET A 120 -10.29 2.02 -15.55
C MET A 120 -9.51 0.98 -16.34
N VAL A 121 -9.50 -0.23 -15.81
CA VAL A 121 -8.83 -1.38 -16.41
C VAL A 121 -9.88 -2.40 -16.82
N SER A 122 -9.70 -2.99 -18.01
CA SER A 122 -10.44 -4.18 -18.41
C SER A 122 -9.69 -5.43 -17.98
N THR A 123 -10.34 -6.26 -17.17
CA THR A 123 -9.83 -7.61 -16.82
C THR A 123 -10.77 -8.65 -17.38
N ARG A 124 -10.25 -9.84 -17.71
CA ARG A 124 -11.07 -10.96 -18.25
C ARG A 124 -12.21 -11.39 -17.32
N TYR A 125 -12.06 -11.10 -16.03
CA TYR A 125 -13.01 -11.43 -14.98
C TYR A 125 -13.82 -10.21 -14.50
N GLY A 126 -13.60 -9.01 -15.04
CA GLY A 126 -14.23 -7.78 -14.57
C GLY A 126 -15.76 -7.80 -14.66
N ASP A 127 -16.29 -8.40 -15.74
CA ASP A 127 -17.72 -8.48 -16.03
C ASP A 127 -18.35 -9.82 -15.59
N VAL A 128 -17.55 -10.73 -15.04
CA VAL A 128 -18.03 -12.06 -14.62
C VAL A 128 -18.56 -11.97 -13.19
N THR A 129 -19.82 -12.35 -13.00
CA THR A 129 -20.44 -12.48 -11.68
C THR A 129 -20.90 -13.92 -11.49
N TRP A 130 -20.37 -14.58 -10.47
CA TRP A 130 -20.82 -15.91 -10.06
C TRP A 130 -22.03 -15.79 -9.14
N ARG A 131 -23.08 -16.56 -9.42
CA ARG A 131 -24.30 -16.57 -8.61
C ARG A 131 -24.41 -17.90 -7.87
N ALA A 132 -24.48 -17.84 -6.55
CA ALA A 132 -24.76 -18.99 -5.70
C ALA A 132 -26.12 -18.76 -5.02
N GLY A 133 -27.20 -19.21 -5.67
CA GLY A 133 -28.56 -18.95 -5.20
C GLY A 133 -28.93 -17.46 -5.31
N GLU A 134 -29.29 -16.83 -4.19
CA GLU A 134 -29.60 -15.40 -4.10
C GLU A 134 -28.36 -14.50 -3.93
N VAL A 135 -27.17 -15.10 -3.87
CA VAL A 135 -25.93 -14.41 -3.58
C VAL A 135 -25.09 -14.17 -4.84
N ASP A 136 -24.72 -12.92 -5.07
CA ASP A 136 -23.84 -12.51 -6.17
C ASP A 136 -22.39 -12.35 -5.69
N PHE A 137 -21.46 -13.01 -6.40
CA PHE A 137 -20.02 -12.92 -6.23
C PHE A 137 -19.40 -12.30 -7.47
N PRO A 138 -19.27 -10.95 -7.52
CA PRO A 138 -18.61 -10.28 -8.63
C PRO A 138 -17.12 -10.60 -8.59
N MET A 139 -16.59 -11.20 -9.66
CA MET A 139 -15.21 -11.68 -9.70
C MET A 139 -14.20 -10.51 -9.62
N ARG A 140 -14.64 -9.32 -10.01
CA ARG A 140 -13.97 -8.02 -9.78
C ARG A 140 -13.67 -7.72 -8.32
N LEU A 141 -14.44 -8.23 -7.36
CA LEU A 141 -14.20 -8.11 -5.91
C LEU A 141 -13.53 -9.35 -5.33
N VAL A 142 -13.91 -10.55 -5.80
CA VAL A 142 -13.40 -11.82 -5.27
C VAL A 142 -11.91 -12.00 -5.55
N VAL A 143 -11.44 -11.72 -6.78
CA VAL A 143 -10.03 -11.93 -7.13
C VAL A 143 -9.13 -11.00 -6.30
N PRO A 144 -9.36 -9.67 -6.24
CA PRO A 144 -8.55 -8.81 -5.39
C PRO A 144 -8.63 -9.18 -3.92
N PHE A 145 -9.79 -9.62 -3.40
CA PHE A 145 -9.93 -10.07 -2.02
C PHE A 145 -9.08 -11.30 -1.71
N LEU A 146 -9.05 -12.30 -2.59
CA LEU A 146 -8.23 -13.50 -2.36
C LEU A 146 -6.75 -13.15 -2.36
N VAL A 147 -6.30 -12.33 -3.31
CA VAL A 147 -4.90 -11.91 -3.40
C VAL A 147 -4.53 -10.97 -2.25
N SER A 148 -5.43 -10.09 -1.82
CA SER A 148 -5.23 -9.22 -0.67
C SER A 148 -5.06 -10.04 0.60
N MET A 149 -5.88 -11.07 0.81
CA MET A 149 -5.74 -11.98 1.95
C MET A 149 -4.40 -12.71 1.94
N VAL A 150 -3.98 -13.23 0.78
CA VAL A 150 -2.65 -13.85 0.62
C VAL A 150 -1.53 -12.86 0.94
N MET A 151 -1.63 -11.60 0.48
CA MET A 151 -0.65 -10.56 0.76
C MET A 151 -0.60 -10.22 2.26
N VAL A 152 -1.75 -9.99 2.89
CA VAL A 152 -1.87 -9.66 4.32
C VAL A 152 -1.28 -10.78 5.17
N ILE A 153 -1.69 -12.03 4.93
CA ILE A 153 -1.17 -13.21 5.65
C ILE A 153 0.33 -13.37 5.39
N GLY A 154 0.77 -13.20 4.14
CA GLY A 154 2.18 -13.30 3.75
C GLY A 154 3.05 -12.29 4.50
N VAL A 155 2.62 -11.02 4.55
CA VAL A 155 3.31 -9.95 5.29
C VAL A 155 3.27 -10.22 6.79
N GLN A 156 2.14 -10.66 7.34
CA GLN A 156 2.02 -10.99 8.76
C GLN A 156 2.95 -12.15 9.16
N LEU A 157 3.00 -13.22 8.36
CA LEU A 157 3.91 -14.34 8.58
C LEU A 157 5.37 -13.91 8.41
N PHE A 158 5.67 -13.07 7.43
CA PHE A 158 7.01 -12.51 7.25
C PHE A 158 7.44 -11.72 8.49
N LEU A 159 6.59 -10.85 9.03
CA LEU A 159 6.90 -10.04 10.21
C LEU A 159 6.99 -10.85 11.52
N THR A 160 6.20 -11.91 11.66
CA THR A 160 6.15 -12.69 12.92
C THR A 160 7.12 -13.88 12.95
N ARG A 161 7.41 -14.49 11.80
CA ARG A 161 8.22 -15.72 11.71
C ARG A 161 9.66 -15.49 11.30
N THR A 162 10.00 -14.39 10.63
CA THR A 162 11.38 -14.15 10.16
C THR A 162 12.23 -13.39 11.17
N PHE A 163 13.55 -13.58 11.08
CA PHE A 163 14.51 -12.80 11.87
C PHE A 163 14.39 -11.29 11.59
N PHE A 164 14.19 -10.93 10.32
CA PHE A 164 13.98 -9.54 9.92
C PHE A 164 12.74 -8.94 10.58
N GLY A 165 11.61 -9.64 10.55
CA GLY A 165 10.38 -9.19 11.19
C GLY A 165 10.52 -8.97 12.69
N ARG A 166 11.23 -9.86 13.40
CA ARG A 166 11.57 -9.68 14.81
C ARG A 166 12.46 -8.45 15.04
N ALA A 167 13.40 -8.19 14.14
CA ALA A 167 14.22 -6.98 14.21
C ALA A 167 13.38 -5.70 14.03
N VAL A 168 12.37 -5.71 13.14
CA VAL A 168 11.43 -4.58 12.97
C VAL A 168 10.66 -4.31 14.26
N LEU A 169 10.12 -5.35 14.90
CA LEU A 169 9.41 -5.22 16.18
C LEU A 169 10.33 -4.76 17.31
N ALA A 170 11.59 -5.23 17.34
CA ALA A 170 12.56 -4.83 18.34
C ALA A 170 13.00 -3.36 18.17
N VAL A 171 13.13 -2.87 16.93
CA VAL A 171 13.40 -1.45 16.64
C VAL A 171 12.28 -0.55 17.14
N ALA A 172 11.02 -1.01 17.04
CA ALA A 172 9.86 -0.27 17.52
C ALA A 172 9.85 -0.11 19.05
N GLN A 173 10.42 -1.09 19.78
CA GLN A 173 10.49 -1.06 21.24
C GLN A 173 11.68 -0.26 21.75
N ASP A 174 12.90 -0.59 21.30
CA ASP A 174 14.12 0.07 21.74
C ASP A 174 15.22 -0.01 20.66
N GLN A 175 15.44 1.13 20.01
CA GLN A 175 16.47 1.27 18.99
C GLN A 175 17.90 1.14 19.56
N LEU A 176 18.11 1.52 20.82
CA LEU A 176 19.41 1.45 21.50
C LEU A 176 19.72 -0.01 21.84
N ALA A 177 18.77 -0.74 22.44
CA ALA A 177 18.92 -2.16 22.71
C ALA A 177 19.26 -2.95 21.43
N LEU A 178 18.59 -2.65 20.32
CA LEU A 178 18.88 -3.30 19.05
C LEU A 178 20.30 -3.01 18.53
N ARG A 179 20.81 -1.79 18.73
CA ARG A 179 22.21 -1.43 18.39
C ARG A 179 23.22 -2.20 19.24
N LEU A 180 22.92 -2.43 20.52
CA LEU A 180 23.78 -3.23 21.40
C LEU A 180 23.83 -4.70 20.97
N MET A 181 22.78 -5.21 20.33
CA MET A 181 22.74 -6.54 19.73
C MET A 181 23.45 -6.62 18.37
N GLY A 182 24.16 -5.56 17.93
CA GLY A 182 24.93 -5.53 16.69
C GLY A 182 24.11 -5.35 15.41
N VAL A 183 22.81 -5.06 15.52
CA VAL A 183 21.92 -4.82 14.38
C VAL A 183 21.77 -3.31 14.16
N ASN A 184 21.84 -2.86 12.91
CA ASN A 184 21.69 -1.44 12.58
C ASN A 184 20.19 -1.07 12.45
N PRO A 185 19.61 -0.26 13.35
CA PRO A 185 18.19 0.10 13.31
C PRO A 185 17.81 0.81 12.01
N VAL A 186 18.72 1.63 11.46
CA VAL A 186 18.46 2.41 10.25
C VAL A 186 18.20 1.49 9.07
N ARG A 187 19.00 0.42 8.90
CA ARG A 187 18.80 -0.56 7.83
C ARG A 187 17.50 -1.34 8.01
N VAL A 188 17.14 -1.65 9.25
CA VAL A 188 15.89 -2.38 9.54
C VAL A 188 14.69 -1.50 9.21
N LYS A 189 14.68 -0.24 9.65
CA LYS A 189 13.62 0.72 9.31
C LYS A 189 13.54 0.98 7.80
N GLU A 190 14.67 1.09 7.11
CA GLU A 190 14.74 1.27 5.65
C GLU A 190 14.07 0.13 4.90
N LEU A 191 14.39 -1.11 5.26
CA LEU A 191 13.80 -2.30 4.64
C LEU A 191 12.31 -2.46 5.01
N ALA A 192 11.90 -2.09 6.22
CA ALA A 192 10.50 -2.12 6.64
C ALA A 192 9.67 -1.06 5.91
N PHE A 193 10.21 0.14 5.73
CA PHE A 193 9.57 1.20 4.96
C PHE A 193 9.49 0.86 3.46
N ALA A 194 10.52 0.21 2.93
CA ALA A 194 10.51 -0.35 1.59
C ALA A 194 9.39 -1.40 1.40
N LEU A 195 9.21 -2.29 2.37
CA LEU A 195 8.11 -3.26 2.38
C LEU A 195 6.74 -2.56 2.41
N SER A 196 6.60 -1.51 3.22
CA SER A 196 5.39 -0.68 3.28
C SER A 196 5.02 -0.12 1.89
N ILE A 197 5.97 0.50 1.19
CA ILE A 197 5.73 1.08 -0.13
C ILE A 197 5.51 0.01 -1.20
N ALA A 198 6.21 -1.13 -1.11
CA ALA A 198 5.96 -2.28 -2.00
C ALA A 198 4.50 -2.78 -1.89
N THR A 199 3.99 -2.92 -0.66
CA THR A 199 2.58 -3.31 -0.47
C THR A 199 1.61 -2.23 -0.95
N ALA A 200 1.97 -0.94 -0.85
CA ALA A 200 1.17 0.17 -1.39
C ALA A 200 1.01 0.05 -2.92
N GLY A 201 2.12 -0.19 -3.63
CA GLY A 201 2.11 -0.38 -5.08
C GLY A 201 1.24 -1.57 -5.50
N VAL A 202 1.30 -2.67 -4.74
CA VAL A 202 0.45 -3.84 -4.99
C VAL A 202 -1.02 -3.55 -4.74
N ALA A 203 -1.34 -2.86 -3.64
CA ALA A 203 -2.69 -2.45 -3.30
C ALA A 203 -3.29 -1.50 -4.36
N GLY A 204 -2.45 -0.73 -5.07
CA GLY A 204 -2.86 0.10 -6.20
C GLY A 204 -3.51 -0.68 -7.34
N ALA A 205 -2.99 -1.87 -7.66
CA ALA A 205 -3.59 -2.73 -8.67
C ALA A 205 -4.95 -3.29 -8.22
N PHE A 206 -5.10 -3.58 -6.92
CA PHE A 206 -6.40 -4.00 -6.39
C PHE A 206 -7.43 -2.87 -6.48
N LEU A 207 -7.00 -1.64 -6.19
CA LEU A 207 -7.86 -0.47 -6.23
C LEU A 207 -8.46 -0.24 -7.62
N ILE A 208 -7.64 -0.23 -8.68
CA ILE A 208 -8.13 0.02 -10.05
C ILE A 208 -8.99 -1.12 -10.59
N VAL A 209 -8.76 -2.34 -10.11
CA VAL A 209 -9.63 -3.47 -10.44
C VAL A 209 -11.01 -3.25 -9.83
N ILE A 210 -11.16 -2.67 -8.64
CA ILE A 210 -12.44 -2.56 -7.93
C ILE A 210 -13.22 -1.29 -8.28
N GLN A 211 -12.52 -0.19 -8.57
CA GLN A 211 -13.14 1.08 -8.89
C GLN A 211 -12.29 1.93 -9.86
N PRO A 212 -12.92 2.80 -10.67
CA PRO A 212 -12.18 3.77 -11.48
C PRO A 212 -11.32 4.69 -10.61
N VAL A 213 -10.13 5.01 -11.08
CA VAL A 213 -9.16 5.83 -10.34
C VAL A 213 -8.91 7.14 -11.07
N GLN A 214 -8.89 8.24 -10.31
CA GLN A 214 -8.42 9.56 -10.75
C GLN A 214 -7.29 10.03 -9.84
N PRO A 215 -6.39 10.94 -10.27
CA PRO A 215 -5.21 11.30 -9.48
C PRO A 215 -5.54 11.87 -8.09
N ALA A 216 -6.62 12.66 -7.98
CA ALA A 216 -7.02 13.34 -6.74
C ALA A 216 -7.67 12.41 -5.71
N ILE A 217 -8.04 11.16 -6.08
CA ILE A 217 -8.81 10.25 -5.22
C ILE A 217 -8.06 9.86 -3.93
N GLY A 218 -6.73 9.99 -3.94
CA GLY A 218 -5.85 9.65 -2.83
C GLY A 218 -6.22 10.35 -1.55
N ARG A 219 -6.72 11.59 -1.64
CA ARG A 219 -7.09 12.42 -0.49
C ARG A 219 -8.23 11.81 0.33
N GLU A 220 -9.16 11.15 -0.33
CA GLU A 220 -10.27 10.44 0.32
C GLU A 220 -9.78 9.17 1.01
N PHE A 221 -8.84 8.46 0.38
CA PHE A 221 -8.28 7.22 0.93
C PHE A 221 -7.33 7.44 2.10
N ILE A 222 -6.74 8.62 2.28
CA ILE A 222 -5.93 8.93 3.47
C ILE A 222 -6.74 8.63 4.73
N GLY A 223 -7.92 9.25 4.88
CA GLY A 223 -8.74 9.07 6.08
C GLY A 223 -9.12 7.62 6.34
N LEU A 224 -9.53 6.90 5.29
CA LEU A 224 -9.96 5.50 5.40
C LEU A 224 -8.82 4.56 5.79
N VAL A 225 -7.68 4.66 5.10
CA VAL A 225 -6.54 3.75 5.30
C VAL A 225 -5.89 3.97 6.66
N PHE A 226 -5.79 5.24 7.11
CA PHE A 226 -5.33 5.57 8.46
C PHE A 226 -6.31 5.11 9.53
N ALA A 227 -7.63 5.28 9.35
CA ALA A 227 -8.63 4.83 10.31
C ALA A 227 -8.56 3.31 10.53
N VAL A 228 -8.44 2.52 9.46
CA VAL A 228 -8.28 1.07 9.54
C VAL A 228 -6.99 0.70 10.29
N CYS A 229 -5.88 1.39 10.01
CA CYS A 229 -4.61 1.13 10.70
C CYS A 229 -4.67 1.40 12.21
N VAL A 230 -5.39 2.44 12.63
CA VAL A 230 -5.47 2.83 14.06
C VAL A 230 -6.43 1.91 14.82
N LEU A 231 -7.48 1.41 14.16
CA LEU A 231 -8.45 0.50 14.78
C LEU A 231 -7.86 -0.88 15.09
N GLY A 232 -6.83 -1.31 14.35
CA GLY A 232 -6.10 -2.56 14.60
C GLY A 232 -6.79 -3.79 14.01
#